data_AF-A0A034VGP0-F1
#
_entry.id   AF-A0A034VGP0-F1
#
_cell.length_a   1.000
_cell.length_b   1.000
_cell.length_c   1.000
_cell.angle_alpha   90.00
_cell.angle_beta   90.00
_cell.angle_gamma   90.00
#
_symmetry.space_group_name_H-M   'P 1'
#
loop_
_entity.id
_entity.type
_entity.pdbx_description
1 polymer ?
#
loop_
_entity_poly.entity_id
_entity_poly.type
_entity_poly.pdbx_seq_one_letter_code
_entity_poly.pdbx_strand_id
1 'polypeptide(L)'
;FILKKNMSASDGVFNNLRQKLDVLGYTQTLPLAGIPLVAALFEDLVKSTESLRDAKKKIVDLLEEKSCWELGVEPYKCDNSRLLAECNQLHQQNLKDREDYEQRNFELGQKIRNLVTDKFHLEEQCQQLQQQLSSLLAKHQSAVTGPNMKNVKDKGKKPFVSTVRSGERIPPLLESGGNIRCTKCTSQTTRPHAPDSANVGVAKMPSVALKNEIDRLEDRVKNLTDQLEFYKRKIESRDREIRRLNELLTGGRPPAALAKDCCFKDVRGMSEDIENLQREKTE
;
A
#
# COMPACT_ATOMS: atom_id res chain seq x y z
N PHE A 1 46.78 58.72 64.34
CA PHE A 1 46.45 57.27 64.46
C PHE A 1 45.75 56.71 63.22
N ILE A 2 44.88 57.47 62.53
CA ILE A 2 44.13 56.99 61.34
C ILE A 2 45.05 56.78 60.11
N LEU A 3 46.07 57.64 59.89
CA LEU A 3 47.04 57.49 58.79
C LEU A 3 47.93 56.23 58.87
N LYS A 4 48.27 55.79 60.09
CA LYS A 4 49.11 54.59 60.32
C LYS A 4 48.34 53.29 60.01
N LYS A 5 47.01 53.31 60.14
CA LYS A 5 46.13 52.16 59.89
C LYS A 5 45.84 51.96 58.40
N ASN A 6 45.86 53.04 57.61
CA ASN A 6 45.75 52.97 56.15
C ASN A 6 47.06 52.54 55.47
N MET A 7 48.22 52.93 56.02
CA MET A 7 49.53 52.48 55.52
C MET A 7 49.74 50.97 55.69
N SER A 8 49.39 50.38 56.85
CA SER A 8 49.64 48.94 57.06
C SER A 8 48.78 48.04 56.15
N ALA A 9 47.58 48.48 55.79
CA ALA A 9 46.74 47.77 54.82
C ALA A 9 47.27 47.94 53.39
N SER A 10 47.75 49.13 53.03
CA SER A 10 48.33 49.42 51.72
C SER A 10 49.68 48.73 51.49
N ASP A 11 50.49 48.58 52.55
CA ASP A 11 51.76 47.83 52.51
C ASP A 11 51.52 46.33 52.31
N GLY A 12 50.46 45.78 52.92
CA GLY A 12 50.05 44.39 52.71
C GLY A 12 49.63 44.10 51.26
N VAL A 13 48.84 45.00 50.66
CA VAL A 13 48.41 44.90 49.25
C VAL A 13 49.60 45.05 48.30
N PHE A 14 50.49 46.00 48.58
CA PHE A 14 51.71 46.20 47.79
C PHE A 14 52.64 44.99 47.83
N ASN A 15 52.93 44.45 49.02
CA ASN A 15 53.80 43.30 49.18
C ASN A 15 53.22 42.05 48.49
N ASN A 16 51.89 41.86 48.53
CA ASN A 16 51.23 40.75 47.85
C ASN A 16 51.31 40.88 46.32
N LEU A 17 51.02 42.08 45.79
CA LEU A 17 51.15 42.36 44.35
C LEU A 17 52.61 42.19 43.90
N ARG A 18 53.55 42.66 44.71
CA ARG A 18 54.99 42.56 44.44
C ARG A 18 55.43 41.10 44.34
N GLN A 19 55.05 40.28 45.31
CA GLN A 19 55.36 38.84 45.30
C GLN A 19 54.80 38.15 44.05
N LYS A 20 53.56 38.48 43.64
CA LYS A 20 52.94 37.94 42.42
C LYS A 20 53.68 38.36 41.15
N LEU A 21 54.09 39.62 41.05
CA LEU A 21 54.87 40.15 39.93
C LEU A 21 56.27 39.52 39.86
N ASP A 22 56.93 39.32 41.01
CA ASP A 22 58.23 38.67 41.09
C ASP A 22 58.18 37.21 40.61
N VAL A 23 57.13 36.47 40.96
CA VAL A 23 56.89 35.10 40.46
C VAL A 23 56.75 35.08 38.93
N LEU A 24 56.14 36.11 38.35
CA LEU A 24 56.03 36.29 36.90
C LEU A 24 57.30 36.85 36.25
N GLY A 25 58.36 37.12 37.02
CA GLY A 25 59.63 37.65 36.53
C GLY A 25 59.67 39.17 36.38
N TYR A 26 58.62 39.90 36.78
CA TYR A 26 58.58 41.36 36.76
C TYR A 26 59.27 41.96 37.99
N THR A 27 60.60 41.98 37.97
CA THR A 27 61.42 42.40 39.11
C THR A 27 61.65 43.92 39.19
N GLN A 28 61.13 44.70 38.23
CA GLN A 28 61.34 46.15 38.15
C GLN A 28 60.65 46.92 39.28
N THR A 29 61.22 48.02 39.76
CA THR A 29 60.62 48.83 40.84
C THR A 29 59.31 49.46 40.40
N LEU A 30 58.25 49.32 41.21
CA LEU A 30 56.93 49.84 40.88
C LEU A 30 56.67 51.20 41.56
N PRO A 31 56.31 52.26 40.80
CA PRO A 31 55.96 53.56 41.39
C PRO A 31 54.70 53.45 42.26
N LEU A 32 54.65 54.17 43.40
CA LEU A 32 53.50 54.12 44.32
C LEU A 32 52.17 54.46 43.63
N ALA A 33 52.17 55.43 42.72
CA ALA A 33 50.96 55.84 41.99
C ALA A 33 50.42 54.77 41.03
N GLY A 34 51.27 53.84 40.58
CA GLY A 34 50.89 52.77 39.65
C GLY A 34 50.32 51.52 40.34
N ILE A 35 50.48 51.39 41.66
CA ILE A 35 50.06 50.20 42.42
C ILE A 35 48.58 49.86 42.21
N PRO A 36 47.62 50.82 42.34
CA PRO A 36 46.19 50.48 42.23
C PRO A 36 45.81 50.00 40.83
N LEU A 37 46.38 50.60 39.79
CA LEU A 37 46.11 50.23 38.40
C LEU A 37 46.66 48.84 38.08
N VAL A 38 47.90 48.56 38.48
CA VAL A 38 48.54 47.26 38.23
C VAL A 38 47.85 46.16 39.01
N ALA A 39 47.40 46.43 40.24
CA ALA A 39 46.58 45.50 41.01
C ALA A 39 45.26 45.16 40.28
N ALA A 40 44.54 46.16 39.78
CA ALA A 40 43.29 45.96 39.05
C ALA A 40 43.50 45.17 37.75
N LEU A 41 44.50 45.53 36.95
CA LEU A 41 44.84 44.81 35.70
C LEU A 41 45.25 43.37 35.97
N PHE A 42 45.99 43.11 37.05
CA PHE A 42 46.36 41.76 37.43
C PHE A 42 45.12 40.94 37.82
N GLU A 43 44.21 41.53 38.59
CA GLU A 43 42.98 40.87 39.00
C GLU A 43 42.07 40.57 37.79
N ASP A 44 41.96 41.51 36.85
CA ASP A 44 41.24 41.31 35.58
C ASP A 44 41.88 40.22 34.72
N LEU A 45 43.21 40.15 34.68
CA LEU A 45 43.93 39.10 33.96
C LEU A 45 43.68 37.72 34.57
N VAL A 46 43.73 37.61 35.90
CA VAL A 46 43.41 36.36 36.62
C VAL A 46 41.97 35.95 36.31
N LYS A 47 41.00 36.84 36.49
CA LYS A 47 39.58 36.59 36.20
C LYS A 47 39.35 36.16 34.75
N SER A 48 39.98 36.85 33.80
CA SER A 48 39.87 36.54 32.37
C SER A 48 40.49 35.17 32.03
N THR A 49 41.61 34.83 32.65
CA THR A 49 42.30 33.55 32.43
C THR A 49 41.52 32.38 33.04
N GLU A 50 40.95 32.56 34.24
CA GLU A 50 40.06 31.59 34.88
C GLU A 50 38.80 31.39 34.06
N SER A 51 38.15 32.48 33.65
CA SER A 51 36.94 32.43 32.79
C SER A 51 37.21 31.71 31.47
N LEU A 52 38.37 31.95 30.84
CA LEU A 52 38.77 31.25 29.63
C LEU A 52 39.01 29.76 29.87
N ARG A 53 39.66 29.40 30.99
CA ARG A 53 39.88 28.00 31.36
C ARG A 53 38.56 27.26 31.57
N ASP A 54 37.61 27.89 32.26
CA ASP A 54 36.31 27.31 32.55
C ASP A 54 35.47 27.18 31.27
N ALA A 55 35.50 28.18 30.38
CA ALA A 55 34.88 28.11 29.07
C ALA A 55 35.47 26.98 28.21
N LYS A 56 36.80 26.81 28.20
CA LYS A 56 37.46 25.70 27.49
C LYS A 56 37.03 24.35 28.03
N LYS A 57 36.97 24.19 29.36
CA LYS A 57 36.47 22.96 29.98
C LYS A 57 35.04 22.67 29.54
N LYS A 58 34.16 23.67 29.60
CA LYS A 58 32.77 23.51 29.20
C LYS A 58 32.61 23.13 27.72
N ILE A 59 33.46 23.66 26.83
CA ILE A 59 33.48 23.27 25.42
C ILE A 59 33.83 21.79 25.27
N VAL A 60 34.84 21.30 25.99
CA VAL A 60 35.23 19.88 25.96
C VAL A 60 34.06 19.01 26.43
N ASP A 61 33.45 19.33 27.58
CA ASP A 61 32.30 18.59 28.11
C ASP A 61 31.14 18.54 27.10
N LEU A 62 30.83 19.66 26.43
CA LEU A 62 29.77 19.74 25.41
C LEU A 62 30.11 18.94 24.13
N LEU A 63 31.40 18.85 23.77
CA LEU A 63 31.83 18.05 22.63
C LEU A 63 31.71 16.55 22.92
N GLU A 64 32.04 16.13 24.14
CA GLU A 64 31.83 14.76 24.60
C GLU A 64 30.35 14.41 24.62
N GLU A 65 29.51 15.29 25.19
CA GLU A 65 28.06 15.12 25.20
C GLU A 65 27.48 15.02 23.78
N LYS A 66 27.92 15.91 22.87
CA LYS A 66 27.56 15.85 21.44
C LYS A 66 27.92 14.50 20.83
N SER A 67 29.11 13.98 21.11
CA SER A 67 29.56 12.68 20.58
C SER A 67 28.66 11.55 21.08
N CYS A 68 28.27 11.57 22.36
CA CYS A 68 27.32 10.60 22.93
C CYS A 68 25.94 10.68 22.26
N TRP A 69 25.42 11.89 22.02
CA TRP A 69 24.17 12.09 21.30
C TRP A 69 24.25 11.59 19.85
N GLU A 70 25.33 11.89 19.13
CA GLU A 70 25.54 11.42 17.76
C GLU A 70 25.56 9.89 17.69
N LEU A 71 26.24 9.24 18.63
CA LEU A 71 26.28 7.78 18.73
C LEU A 71 24.90 7.18 19.05
N GLY A 72 24.13 7.82 19.93
CA GLY A 72 22.78 7.38 20.29
C GLY A 72 21.75 7.49 19.16
N VAL A 73 21.90 8.46 18.25
CA VAL A 73 20.98 8.66 17.12
C VAL A 73 21.33 7.77 15.92
N GLU A 74 22.58 7.32 15.79
CA GLU A 74 23.07 6.56 14.63
C GLU A 74 22.25 5.29 14.30
N PRO A 75 21.84 4.45 15.27
CA PRO A 75 21.04 3.27 14.99
C PRO A 75 19.69 3.58 14.33
N TYR A 76 19.08 4.70 14.73
CA TYR A 76 17.82 5.16 14.14
C TYR A 76 18.02 5.67 12.72
N LYS A 77 19.14 6.32 12.42
CA LYS A 77 19.47 6.71 11.04
C LYS A 77 19.63 5.48 10.17
N CYS A 78 20.40 4.48 10.62
CA CYS A 78 20.60 3.23 9.89
C CYS A 78 19.27 2.50 9.63
N ASP A 79 18.42 2.37 10.66
CA ASP A 79 17.11 1.74 10.50
C ASP A 79 16.20 2.54 9.58
N ASN A 80 16.14 3.87 9.71
CA ASN A 80 15.33 4.70 8.82
C ASN A 80 15.78 4.57 7.37
N SER A 81 17.09 4.55 7.11
CA SER A 81 17.62 4.31 5.76
C SER A 81 17.25 2.92 5.23
N ARG A 82 17.35 1.88 6.06
CA ARG A 82 16.95 0.51 5.69
C ARG A 82 15.46 0.40 5.40
N LEU A 83 14.62 0.93 6.28
CA LEU A 83 13.16 0.93 6.13
C LEU A 83 12.72 1.73 4.91
N LEU A 84 13.35 2.86 4.62
CA LEU A 84 13.09 3.63 3.40
C LEU A 84 13.42 2.81 2.15
N ALA A 85 14.54 2.09 2.14
CA ALA A 85 14.91 1.22 1.02
C ALA A 85 13.88 0.09 0.83
N GLU A 86 13.48 -0.59 1.92
CA GLU A 86 12.47 -1.65 1.88
C GLU A 86 11.10 -1.12 1.43
N CYS A 87 10.67 0.03 1.96
CA CYS A 87 9.42 0.68 1.60
C CYS A 87 9.38 1.04 0.10
N ASN A 88 10.46 1.61 -0.41
CA ASN A 88 10.60 1.93 -1.84
C ASN A 88 10.56 0.67 -2.71
N GLN A 89 11.25 -0.40 -2.29
CA GLN A 89 11.24 -1.68 -3.00
C GLN A 89 9.84 -2.30 -3.04
N LEU A 90 9.15 -2.33 -1.90
CA LEU A 90 7.79 -2.84 -1.79
C LEU A 90 6.81 -2.00 -2.63
N HIS A 91 6.97 -0.67 -2.64
CA HIS A 91 6.16 0.20 -3.47
C HIS A 91 6.34 -0.10 -4.96
N GLN A 92 7.57 -0.26 -5.43
CA GLN A 92 7.87 -0.66 -6.82
C GLN A 92 7.29 -2.03 -7.16
N GLN A 93 7.42 -3.01 -6.26
CA GLN A 93 6.85 -4.34 -6.47
C GLN A 93 5.32 -4.28 -6.55
N ASN A 94 4.67 -3.49 -5.69
CA ASN A 94 3.21 -3.34 -5.69
C ASN A 94 2.70 -2.70 -6.99
N LEU A 95 3.41 -1.69 -7.51
CA LEU A 95 3.11 -1.09 -8.81
C LEU A 95 3.20 -2.13 -9.93
N LYS A 96 4.29 -2.90 -9.98
CA LYS A 96 4.49 -3.95 -10.96
C LYS A 96 3.41 -5.03 -10.87
N ASP A 97 3.10 -5.51 -9.67
CA ASP A 97 2.05 -6.51 -9.46
C ASP A 97 0.68 -6.01 -9.91
N ARG A 98 0.38 -4.72 -9.69
CA ARG A 98 -0.85 -4.07 -10.16
C ARG A 98 -0.90 -4.00 -11.68
N GLU A 99 0.18 -3.59 -12.33
CA GLU A 99 0.30 -3.54 -13.79
C GLU A 99 0.12 -4.93 -14.41
N ASP A 100 0.81 -5.95 -13.87
CA ASP A 100 0.69 -7.33 -14.33
C ASP A 100 -0.73 -7.89 -14.14
N TYR A 101 -1.43 -7.48 -13.08
CA TYR A 101 -2.82 -7.86 -12.82
C TYR A 101 -3.78 -7.16 -13.79
N GLU A 102 -3.61 -5.87 -14.02
CA GLU A 102 -4.41 -5.09 -14.97
C GLU A 102 -4.23 -5.62 -16.40
N GLN A 103 -3.00 -5.95 -16.80
CA GLN A 103 -2.68 -6.58 -18.07
C GLN A 103 -3.39 -7.93 -18.23
N ARG A 104 -3.28 -8.82 -17.24
CA ARG A 104 -3.98 -10.13 -17.26
C ARG A 104 -5.49 -9.98 -17.36
N ASN A 105 -6.08 -9.03 -16.64
CA ASN A 105 -7.51 -8.77 -16.74
C ASN A 105 -7.92 -8.25 -18.12
N PHE A 106 -7.12 -7.39 -18.72
CA PHE A 106 -7.36 -6.92 -20.08
C PHE A 106 -7.34 -8.06 -21.09
N GLU A 107 -6.32 -8.92 -21.05
CA GLU A 107 -6.16 -10.09 -21.92
C GLU A 107 -7.32 -11.09 -21.76
N LEU A 108 -7.68 -11.43 -20.52
CA LEU A 108 -8.82 -12.29 -20.24
C LEU A 108 -10.14 -11.67 -20.71
N GLY A 109 -10.33 -10.36 -20.49
CA GLY A 109 -11.49 -9.63 -20.98
C GLY A 109 -11.59 -9.63 -22.50
N GLN A 110 -10.46 -9.50 -23.20
CA GLN A 110 -10.40 -9.61 -24.66
C GLN A 110 -10.76 -11.03 -25.12
N LYS A 111 -10.18 -12.05 -24.49
CA LYS A 111 -10.47 -13.46 -24.81
C LYS A 111 -11.94 -13.80 -24.61
N ILE A 112 -12.56 -13.31 -23.53
CA ILE A 112 -13.99 -13.49 -23.29
C ILE A 112 -14.82 -12.85 -24.42
N ARG A 113 -14.51 -11.60 -24.82
CA ARG A 113 -15.22 -10.95 -25.92
C ARG A 113 -15.14 -11.75 -27.23
N ASN A 114 -13.96 -12.25 -27.58
CA ASN A 114 -13.77 -13.07 -28.77
C ASN A 114 -14.60 -14.36 -28.70
N LEU A 115 -14.53 -15.09 -27.58
CA LEU A 115 -15.29 -16.33 -27.39
C LEU A 115 -16.81 -16.09 -27.42
N VAL A 116 -17.29 -14.95 -26.92
CA VAL A 116 -18.70 -14.57 -27.00
C VAL A 116 -19.12 -14.34 -28.45
N THR A 117 -18.30 -13.65 -29.25
CA THR A 117 -18.55 -13.45 -30.68
C THR A 117 -18.54 -14.78 -31.45
N ASP A 118 -17.54 -15.64 -31.21
CA ASP A 118 -17.46 -16.96 -31.86
C ASP A 118 -18.66 -17.84 -31.50
N LYS A 119 -19.06 -17.84 -30.22
CA LYS A 119 -20.25 -18.55 -29.76
C LYS A 119 -21.50 -18.06 -30.49
N PHE A 120 -21.68 -16.74 -30.61
CA PHE A 120 -22.82 -16.17 -31.33
C PHE A 120 -22.87 -16.63 -32.80
N HIS A 121 -21.74 -16.61 -33.51
CA HIS A 121 -21.67 -17.08 -34.89
C HIS A 121 -21.95 -18.58 -35.03
N LEU A 122 -21.45 -19.40 -34.11
CA LEU A 122 -21.72 -20.83 -34.09
C LEU A 122 -23.20 -21.13 -33.81
N GLU A 123 -23.83 -20.40 -32.89
CA GLU A 123 -25.26 -20.52 -32.61
C GLU A 123 -26.10 -20.15 -33.84
N GLU A 124 -25.75 -19.08 -34.55
CA GLU A 124 -26.39 -18.68 -35.80
C GLU A 124 -26.26 -19.75 -36.90
N GLN A 125 -25.06 -20.30 -37.10
CA GLN A 125 -24.83 -21.39 -38.06
C GLN A 125 -25.61 -22.65 -37.70
N CYS A 126 -25.64 -23.04 -36.42
CA CYS A 126 -26.44 -24.16 -35.95
C CYS A 126 -27.92 -23.96 -36.26
N GLN A 127 -28.44 -22.75 -36.02
CA GLN A 127 -29.83 -22.40 -36.32
C GLN A 127 -30.14 -22.50 -37.82
N GLN A 128 -29.25 -22.00 -38.68
CA GLN A 128 -29.40 -22.10 -40.14
C GLN A 128 -29.41 -23.56 -40.62
N LEU A 129 -28.49 -24.38 -40.14
CA LEU A 129 -28.44 -25.80 -40.47
C LEU A 129 -29.70 -26.54 -40.00
N GLN A 130 -30.23 -26.20 -38.83
CA GLN A 130 -31.47 -26.78 -38.32
C GLN A 130 -32.68 -26.41 -39.18
N GLN A 131 -32.75 -25.17 -39.67
CA GLN A 131 -33.78 -24.73 -40.62
C GLN A 131 -33.64 -25.43 -41.99
N GLN A 132 -32.42 -25.62 -42.48
CA GLN A 132 -32.18 -26.36 -43.72
C GLN A 132 -32.62 -27.83 -43.58
N LEU A 133 -32.25 -28.49 -42.48
CA LEU A 133 -32.64 -29.86 -42.18
C LEU A 133 -34.17 -30.00 -42.10
N SER A 134 -34.85 -29.11 -41.39
CA SER A 134 -36.32 -29.14 -41.28
C SER A 134 -36.99 -28.96 -42.64
N SER A 135 -36.47 -28.07 -43.49
CA SER A 135 -36.97 -27.87 -44.86
C SER A 135 -36.80 -29.12 -45.74
N LEU A 136 -35.67 -29.82 -45.62
CA LEU A 136 -35.41 -31.07 -46.35
C LEU A 136 -36.30 -32.21 -45.87
N LEU A 137 -36.49 -32.33 -44.56
CA LEU A 137 -37.40 -33.31 -43.97
C LEU A 137 -38.86 -33.07 -44.39
N ALA A 138 -39.31 -31.81 -44.42
CA ALA A 138 -40.64 -31.45 -44.91
C ALA A 138 -40.83 -31.79 -46.39
N LYS A 139 -39.81 -31.54 -47.24
CA LYS A 139 -39.81 -31.95 -48.65
C LYS A 139 -39.86 -33.48 -48.81
N HIS A 140 -39.13 -34.23 -47.98
CA HIS A 140 -39.14 -35.69 -48.03
C HIS A 140 -40.49 -36.28 -47.57
N GLN A 141 -41.11 -35.72 -46.53
CA GLN A 141 -42.44 -36.16 -46.06
C GLN A 141 -43.55 -35.87 -47.07
N SER A 142 -43.49 -34.73 -47.77
CA SER A 142 -44.44 -34.40 -48.85
C SER A 142 -44.23 -35.24 -50.11
N ALA A 143 -43.00 -35.73 -50.38
CA ALA A 143 -42.75 -36.70 -51.44
C ALA A 143 -43.26 -38.12 -51.12
N VAL A 144 -43.32 -38.51 -49.83
CA VAL A 144 -43.80 -39.82 -49.38
C VAL A 144 -45.32 -39.88 -49.18
N THR A 145 -45.98 -38.73 -48.96
CA THR A 145 -47.45 -38.64 -48.75
C THR A 145 -48.23 -38.10 -49.96
N GLY A 146 -47.60 -38.00 -51.13
CA GLY A 146 -48.29 -37.67 -52.39
C GLY A 146 -49.39 -38.70 -52.74
N PRO A 147 -50.57 -38.26 -53.23
CA PRO A 147 -51.71 -39.13 -53.45
C PRO A 147 -51.46 -40.12 -54.60
N ASN A 148 -51.71 -41.40 -54.31
CA ASN A 148 -52.17 -42.48 -55.19
C ASN A 148 -52.10 -42.18 -56.71
N MET A 149 -50.97 -42.47 -57.35
CA MET A 149 -50.88 -42.53 -58.82
C MET A 149 -51.69 -43.74 -59.33
N LYS A 150 -52.96 -43.53 -59.68
CA LYS A 150 -53.67 -44.38 -60.64
C LYS A 150 -53.64 -43.70 -62.01
N ASN A 151 -53.35 -44.52 -63.02
CA ASN A 151 -53.38 -44.25 -64.47
C ASN A 151 -52.15 -43.59 -65.10
N VAL A 152 -51.19 -44.43 -65.48
CA VAL A 152 -50.30 -44.17 -66.62
C VAL A 152 -50.67 -45.15 -67.73
N LYS A 153 -51.41 -44.65 -68.73
CA LYS A 153 -51.46 -45.26 -70.07
C LYS A 153 -51.21 -44.14 -71.09
N ASP A 154 -50.09 -44.29 -71.77
CA ASP A 154 -49.87 -43.90 -73.17
C ASP A 154 -49.65 -42.40 -73.49
N LYS A 155 -48.41 -42.05 -73.85
CA LYS A 155 -47.98 -41.74 -75.24
C LYS A 155 -46.70 -40.90 -75.20
N GLY A 156 -45.66 -41.41 -75.86
CA GLY A 156 -44.37 -40.75 -75.95
C GLY A 156 -44.44 -39.40 -76.66
N LYS A 157 -43.64 -38.44 -76.17
CA LYS A 157 -43.07 -37.32 -76.91
C LYS A 157 -41.74 -36.95 -76.24
N LYS A 158 -40.73 -36.79 -77.09
CA LYS A 158 -39.29 -36.64 -76.83
C LYS A 158 -38.97 -35.39 -76.00
N PRO A 159 -37.81 -35.32 -75.30
CA PRO A 159 -37.43 -34.16 -74.53
C PRO A 159 -37.01 -33.01 -75.47
N PHE A 160 -37.57 -31.82 -75.25
CA PHE A 160 -37.08 -30.59 -75.85
C PHE A 160 -36.20 -29.88 -74.82
N VAL A 161 -34.89 -29.92 -75.06
CA VAL A 161 -33.89 -29.14 -74.34
C VAL A 161 -33.93 -27.72 -74.89
N SER A 162 -34.26 -26.74 -74.06
CA SER A 162 -34.06 -25.33 -74.34
C SER A 162 -33.14 -24.72 -73.28
N THR A 163 -31.84 -24.79 -73.55
CA THR A 163 -30.87 -23.81 -73.05
C THR A 163 -31.23 -22.42 -73.57
N VAL A 164 -31.42 -21.40 -72.71
CA VAL A 164 -30.70 -20.10 -72.72
C VAL A 164 -30.93 -19.36 -71.38
N ARG A 165 -29.85 -18.76 -70.87
CA ARG A 165 -29.71 -17.80 -69.76
C ARG A 165 -30.69 -16.61 -69.78
N SER A 166 -30.98 -16.04 -68.60
CA SER A 166 -30.45 -14.72 -68.15
C SER A 166 -31.19 -14.19 -66.92
N GLY A 167 -30.47 -13.48 -66.04
CA GLY A 167 -31.06 -12.40 -65.25
C GLY A 167 -30.84 -12.48 -63.75
N GLU A 168 -29.87 -11.72 -63.25
CA GLU A 168 -29.78 -11.24 -61.88
C GLU A 168 -31.12 -10.63 -61.41
N ARG A 169 -31.55 -10.94 -60.18
CA ARG A 169 -32.24 -9.97 -59.32
C ARG A 169 -31.93 -10.22 -57.84
N ILE A 170 -31.14 -9.30 -57.30
CA ILE A 170 -31.02 -8.96 -55.88
C ILE A 170 -32.35 -8.33 -55.43
N PRO A 171 -32.93 -8.70 -54.27
CA PRO A 171 -33.98 -7.91 -53.62
C PRO A 171 -33.39 -6.80 -52.73
N PRO A 172 -34.07 -5.65 -52.60
CA PRO A 172 -33.45 -4.41 -52.16
C PRO A 172 -33.33 -4.28 -50.64
N LEU A 173 -32.21 -3.66 -50.25
CA LEU A 173 -32.03 -2.96 -48.99
C LEU A 173 -33.09 -1.85 -48.88
N LEU A 174 -33.93 -1.92 -47.86
CA LEU A 174 -34.75 -0.81 -47.41
C LEU A 174 -34.31 -0.47 -45.98
N GLU A 175 -33.65 0.67 -45.90
CA GLU A 175 -33.41 1.42 -44.68
C GLU A 175 -34.75 1.65 -43.95
N SER A 176 -34.79 1.28 -42.68
CA SER A 176 -35.74 1.88 -41.74
C SER A 176 -34.99 2.10 -40.43
N GLY A 177 -34.69 3.38 -40.16
CA GLY A 177 -34.18 3.83 -38.88
C GLY A 177 -35.10 3.36 -37.75
N GLY A 178 -34.52 2.72 -36.75
CA GLY A 178 -35.20 2.26 -35.55
C GLY A 178 -34.28 2.41 -34.36
N ASN A 179 -34.58 3.40 -33.51
CA ASN A 179 -33.84 3.77 -32.30
C ASN A 179 -33.32 2.59 -31.48
N ILE A 180 -32.02 2.62 -31.22
CA ILE A 180 -31.38 1.95 -30.08
C ILE A 180 -32.04 2.50 -28.80
N ARG A 181 -32.85 1.67 -28.13
CA ARG A 181 -33.31 1.93 -26.76
C ARG A 181 -32.66 0.94 -25.81
N CYS A 182 -31.80 1.49 -24.95
CA CYS A 182 -31.12 0.82 -23.84
C CYS A 182 -32.13 0.22 -22.85
N THR A 183 -32.07 -1.08 -22.63
CA THR A 183 -32.98 -1.82 -21.72
C THR A 183 -32.55 -1.78 -20.25
N LYS A 184 -31.78 -0.77 -19.83
CA LYS A 184 -31.29 -0.63 -18.45
C LYS A 184 -31.67 0.69 -17.78
N CYS A 185 -32.81 1.27 -18.10
CA CYS A 185 -33.32 2.42 -17.33
C CYS A 185 -34.86 2.44 -17.35
N THR A 186 -35.52 1.99 -16.28
CA THR A 186 -36.75 2.60 -15.72
C THR A 186 -37.11 1.85 -14.44
N SER A 187 -36.70 2.44 -13.32
CA SER A 187 -37.30 2.29 -12.01
C SER A 187 -38.72 2.84 -12.07
N GLN A 188 -39.74 1.98 -12.02
CA GLN A 188 -41.09 2.38 -11.63
C GLN A 188 -41.66 1.38 -10.63
N THR A 189 -41.66 1.84 -9.38
CA THR A 189 -42.48 1.39 -8.28
C THR A 189 -43.95 1.46 -8.68
N THR A 190 -44.63 0.33 -8.77
CA THR A 190 -46.09 0.26 -8.69
C THR A 190 -46.48 -0.87 -7.75
N ARG A 191 -47.00 -0.49 -6.58
CA ARG A 191 -47.70 -1.37 -5.65
C ARG A 191 -48.99 -1.87 -6.32
N PRO A 192 -49.36 -3.16 -6.17
CA PRO A 192 -50.75 -3.56 -6.35
C PRO A 192 -51.41 -3.77 -4.98
N HIS A 193 -52.60 -3.20 -4.88
CA HIS A 193 -53.59 -3.40 -3.85
C HIS A 193 -53.94 -4.87 -3.64
N ALA A 194 -54.22 -5.22 -2.38
CA ALA A 194 -54.89 -6.45 -2.00
C ALA A 194 -56.34 -6.49 -2.55
N PRO A 195 -56.84 -7.70 -2.87
CA PRO A 195 -58.20 -8.05 -2.57
C PRO A 195 -58.26 -9.26 -1.63
N ASP A 196 -59.20 -9.17 -0.70
CA ASP A 196 -59.61 -10.24 0.20
C ASP A 196 -60.23 -11.44 -0.54
N SER A 197 -60.26 -12.54 0.20
CA SER A 197 -61.21 -13.66 0.15
C SER A 197 -60.77 -14.93 -0.56
N ALA A 198 -60.44 -15.89 0.30
CA ALA A 198 -60.70 -17.33 0.23
C ALA A 198 -61.25 -17.90 -1.09
N ASN A 199 -60.50 -18.83 -1.70
CA ASN A 199 -61.02 -20.19 -1.83
C ASN A 199 -59.90 -21.21 -2.08
N VAL A 200 -60.12 -22.40 -1.53
CA VAL A 200 -59.28 -23.59 -1.62
C VAL A 200 -59.16 -24.06 -3.07
N GLY A 201 -57.92 -24.29 -3.51
CA GLY A 201 -57.60 -24.89 -4.80
C GLY A 201 -56.20 -25.47 -4.78
N VAL A 202 -56.08 -26.72 -4.32
CA VAL A 202 -54.86 -27.52 -4.39
C VAL A 202 -54.56 -27.79 -5.86
N ALA A 203 -53.81 -26.89 -6.50
CA ALA A 203 -53.25 -27.11 -7.83
C ALA A 203 -51.77 -27.53 -7.68
N LYS A 204 -51.49 -28.78 -8.07
CA LYS A 204 -50.15 -29.37 -8.12
C LYS A 204 -49.22 -28.54 -9.01
N MET A 205 -48.46 -27.62 -8.42
CA MET A 205 -47.14 -27.21 -8.91
C MET A 205 -46.33 -26.61 -7.76
N PRO A 206 -45.47 -27.41 -7.07
CA PRO A 206 -44.35 -26.75 -6.38
C PRO A 206 -43.04 -27.55 -6.26
N SER A 207 -42.94 -28.83 -6.66
CA SER A 207 -41.76 -29.64 -6.33
C SER A 207 -40.47 -29.20 -7.04
N VAL A 208 -40.54 -28.90 -8.34
CA VAL A 208 -39.36 -28.48 -9.12
C VAL A 208 -38.96 -27.04 -8.81
N ALA A 209 -39.93 -26.15 -8.60
CA ALA A 209 -39.66 -24.75 -8.23
C ALA A 209 -39.02 -24.65 -6.84
N LEU A 210 -39.52 -25.42 -5.85
CA LEU A 210 -38.89 -25.51 -4.54
C LEU A 210 -37.50 -26.15 -4.61
N LYS A 211 -37.30 -27.17 -5.46
CA LYS A 211 -36.00 -27.82 -5.64
C LYS A 211 -34.96 -26.86 -6.25
N ASN A 212 -35.34 -26.12 -7.28
CA ASN A 212 -34.47 -25.10 -7.87
C ASN A 212 -34.14 -23.97 -6.88
N GLU A 213 -35.06 -23.62 -5.98
CA GLU A 213 -34.81 -22.61 -4.95
C GLU A 213 -33.90 -23.15 -3.83
N ILE A 214 -34.05 -24.42 -3.46
CA ILE A 214 -33.11 -25.11 -2.55
C ILE A 214 -31.71 -25.13 -3.16
N ASP A 215 -31.56 -25.55 -4.42
CA ASP A 215 -30.26 -25.60 -5.10
C ASP A 215 -29.60 -24.20 -5.16
N ARG A 216 -30.38 -23.15 -5.45
CA ARG A 216 -29.89 -21.76 -5.43
C ARG A 216 -29.45 -21.29 -4.06
N LEU A 217 -30.21 -21.65 -3.02
CA LEU A 217 -29.88 -21.29 -1.64
C LEU A 217 -28.64 -22.05 -1.18
N GLU A 218 -28.48 -23.31 -1.55
CA GLU A 218 -27.28 -24.12 -1.28
C GLU A 218 -26.04 -23.54 -1.95
N ASP A 219 -26.13 -23.16 -3.24
CA ASP A 219 -25.04 -22.48 -3.95
C ASP A 219 -24.68 -21.14 -3.30
N ARG A 220 -25.68 -20.39 -2.86
CA ARG A 220 -25.48 -19.11 -2.18
C ARG A 220 -24.84 -19.28 -0.81
N VAL A 221 -25.24 -20.29 -0.04
CA VAL A 221 -24.61 -20.65 1.24
C VAL A 221 -23.16 -21.04 1.01
N LYS A 222 -22.88 -21.90 0.02
CA LYS A 222 -21.52 -22.32 -0.32
C LYS A 222 -20.63 -21.12 -0.69
N ASN A 223 -21.10 -20.25 -1.57
CA ASN A 223 -20.38 -19.05 -1.97
C ASN A 223 -20.12 -18.10 -0.78
N LEU A 224 -21.09 -17.93 0.13
CA LEU A 224 -20.91 -17.11 1.32
C LEU A 224 -19.91 -17.74 2.31
N THR A 225 -19.92 -19.06 2.46
CA THR A 225 -18.94 -19.79 3.26
C THR A 225 -17.52 -19.64 2.70
N ASP A 226 -17.34 -19.78 1.39
CA ASP A 226 -16.05 -19.59 0.73
C ASP A 226 -15.52 -18.16 0.91
N GLN A 227 -16.41 -17.16 0.82
CA GLN A 227 -16.07 -15.76 1.11
C GLN A 227 -15.69 -15.53 2.57
N LEU A 228 -16.41 -16.13 3.52
CA LEU A 228 -16.08 -16.04 4.94
C LEU A 228 -14.72 -16.65 5.24
N GLU A 229 -14.39 -17.81 4.68
CA GLU A 229 -13.07 -18.41 4.82
C GLU A 229 -11.97 -17.51 4.25
N PHE A 230 -12.19 -16.91 3.09
CA PHE A 230 -11.26 -15.97 2.48
C PHE A 230 -10.99 -14.77 3.40
N TYR A 231 -12.04 -14.13 3.92
CA TYR A 231 -11.89 -12.99 4.82
C TYR A 231 -11.25 -13.38 6.16
N LYS A 232 -11.55 -14.57 6.68
CA LYS A 232 -10.91 -15.10 7.90
C LYS A 232 -9.39 -15.25 7.72
N ARG A 233 -8.94 -15.85 6.61
CA ARG A 233 -7.50 -15.96 6.29
C ARG A 233 -6.83 -14.58 6.16
N LYS A 234 -7.55 -13.60 5.59
CA LYS A 234 -7.06 -12.21 5.46
C LYS A 234 -6.89 -11.53 6.82
N ILE A 235 -7.85 -11.70 7.73
CA ILE A 235 -7.77 -11.17 9.11
C ILE A 235 -6.59 -11.83 9.85
N GLU A 236 -6.47 -13.16 9.81
CA GLU A 236 -5.35 -13.87 10.44
C GLU A 236 -3.98 -13.40 9.95
N SER A 237 -3.86 -13.10 8.66
CA SER A 237 -2.63 -12.54 8.09
C SER A 237 -2.32 -11.14 8.62
N ARG A 238 -3.34 -10.28 8.76
CA ARG A 238 -3.17 -8.94 9.32
C ARG A 238 -2.83 -9.00 10.81
N ASP A 239 -3.47 -9.88 11.56
CA ASP A 239 -3.19 -10.04 13.00
C ASP A 239 -1.78 -10.56 13.27
N ARG A 240 -1.26 -11.45 12.41
CA ARG A 240 0.15 -11.86 12.46
C ARG A 240 1.09 -10.67 12.27
N GLU A 241 0.79 -9.81 11.30
CA GLU A 241 1.62 -8.64 11.03
C GLU A 241 1.50 -7.59 12.14
N ILE A 242 0.31 -7.37 12.69
CA ILE A 242 0.10 -6.50 13.86
C ILE A 242 0.92 -7.00 15.05
N ARG A 243 0.95 -8.32 15.32
CA ARG A 243 1.78 -8.90 16.38
C ARG A 243 3.27 -8.67 16.12
N ARG A 244 3.75 -8.96 14.90
CA ARG A 244 5.15 -8.73 14.51
C ARG A 244 5.56 -7.26 14.69
N LEU A 245 4.73 -6.34 14.23
CA LEU A 245 4.98 -4.90 14.35
C LEU A 245 4.94 -4.44 15.81
N ASN A 246 3.98 -4.93 16.60
CA ASN A 246 3.91 -4.61 18.04
C ASN A 246 5.15 -5.12 18.78
N GLU A 247 5.61 -6.34 18.53
CA GLU A 247 6.84 -6.89 19.11
C GLU A 247 8.07 -6.04 18.77
N LEU A 248 8.14 -5.51 17.54
CA LEU A 248 9.22 -4.64 17.09
C LEU A 248 9.18 -3.24 17.74
N LEU A 249 8.01 -2.81 18.25
CA LEU A 249 7.77 -1.48 18.80
C LEU A 249 7.73 -1.45 20.34
N THR A 250 7.49 -2.56 21.03
CA THR A 250 7.49 -2.61 22.50
C THR A 250 8.91 -2.60 23.09
N GLY A 251 9.22 -1.57 23.90
CA GLY A 251 10.44 -1.50 24.72
C GLY A 251 11.59 -0.69 24.13
N GLY A 252 11.43 -0.12 22.92
CA GLY A 252 12.57 0.42 22.17
C GLY A 252 13.55 -0.67 21.76
N ARG A 253 14.59 -0.33 20.99
CA ARG A 253 15.60 -1.33 20.60
C ARG A 253 16.42 -1.75 21.83
N PRO A 254 16.49 -3.04 22.17
CA PRO A 254 17.35 -3.52 23.25
C PRO A 254 18.82 -3.16 22.95
N PRO A 255 19.65 -2.81 23.95
CA PRO A 255 21.08 -2.53 23.74
C PRO A 255 21.82 -3.64 22.98
N ALA A 256 21.43 -4.90 23.20
CA ALA A 256 21.98 -6.06 22.50
C ALA A 256 21.65 -6.09 20.98
N ALA A 257 20.51 -5.53 20.56
CA ALA A 257 20.15 -5.41 19.14
C ALA A 257 20.90 -4.24 18.48
N LEU A 258 21.11 -3.13 19.21
CA LEU A 258 21.96 -2.02 18.78
C LEU A 258 23.42 -2.48 18.57
N ALA A 259 23.94 -3.26 19.51
CA ALA A 259 25.28 -3.84 19.45
C ALA A 259 25.50 -4.79 18.26
N LYS A 260 24.46 -5.46 17.78
CA LYS A 260 24.54 -6.48 16.72
C LYS A 260 24.44 -5.89 15.32
N ASP A 261 23.69 -4.80 15.19
CA ASP A 261 23.41 -4.12 13.90
C ASP A 261 24.29 -2.87 13.69
N CYS A 262 24.95 -2.36 14.73
CA CYS A 262 25.83 -1.21 14.62
C CYS A 262 27.21 -1.64 14.10
N CYS A 263 27.69 -0.94 13.07
CA CYS A 263 28.98 -1.18 12.39
C CYS A 263 30.23 -0.97 13.28
N PHE A 264 30.08 -0.76 14.59
CA PHE A 264 31.16 -0.45 15.51
C PHE A 264 31.84 -1.73 16.03
N LYS A 265 33.15 -1.81 15.84
CA LYS A 265 34.00 -2.95 16.25
C LYS A 265 34.29 -3.01 17.76
N ASP A 266 33.80 -2.07 18.57
CA ASP A 266 34.05 -1.99 20.03
C ASP A 266 32.76 -1.88 20.86
N VAL A 267 31.85 -2.82 20.67
CA VAL A 267 30.64 -3.01 21.50
C VAL A 267 30.96 -3.14 23.00
N ARG A 268 32.16 -3.63 23.35
CA ARG A 268 32.56 -3.87 24.74
C ARG A 268 32.63 -2.60 25.59
N GLY A 269 33.11 -1.48 25.04
CA GLY A 269 33.18 -0.21 25.79
C GLY A 269 31.78 0.35 26.10
N MET A 270 30.86 0.26 25.12
CA MET A 270 29.49 0.74 25.27
C MET A 270 28.69 -0.01 26.35
N SER A 271 28.92 -1.31 26.53
CA SER A 271 28.28 -2.07 27.62
C SER A 271 28.78 -1.65 28.99
N GLU A 272 30.09 -1.39 29.12
CA GLU A 272 30.73 -0.94 30.36
C GLU A 272 30.26 0.48 30.74
N ASP A 273 30.12 1.36 29.75
CA ASP A 273 29.61 2.72 29.93
C ASP A 273 28.13 2.74 30.35
N ILE A 274 27.31 1.86 29.77
CA ILE A 274 25.89 1.71 30.17
C ILE A 274 25.79 1.19 31.61
N GLU A 275 26.61 0.22 32.00
CA GLU A 275 26.64 -0.29 33.37
C GLU A 275 27.11 0.76 34.39
N ASN A 276 28.06 1.61 34.01
CA ASN A 276 28.52 2.72 34.85
C ASN A 276 27.43 3.79 35.03
N LEU A 277 26.75 4.18 33.95
CA LEU A 277 25.64 5.14 33.98
C LEU A 277 24.43 4.62 34.78
N GLN A 278 24.18 3.31 34.74
CA GLN A 278 23.12 2.70 35.56
C GLN A 278 23.49 2.68 37.05
N ARG A 279 24.77 2.54 37.39
CA ARG A 279 25.28 2.58 38.76
C ARG A 279 25.18 3.97 39.37
N GLU A 280 25.59 5.00 38.64
CA GLU A 280 25.47 6.40 39.07
C GLU A 280 24.02 6.86 39.27
N LYS A 281 23.05 6.23 38.59
CA LYS A 281 21.63 6.54 38.75
C LYS A 281 21.00 5.90 40.00
N THR A 282 21.64 4.88 40.57
CA THR A 282 21.16 4.15 41.75
C THR A 282 21.75 4.64 43.07
N GLU A 283 22.75 5.53 43.01
CA GLU A 283 23.31 6.27 44.15
C GLU A 283 22.70 7.69 44.25
#